data_AF-A0ABD0RCG1-F1
#
_entry.id   AF-A0ABD0RCG1-F1
#
_cell.length_a   1.000
_cell.length_b   1.000
_cell.length_c   1.000
_cell.angle_alpha   90.00
_cell.angle_beta   90.00
_cell.angle_gamma   90.00
#
_symmetry.space_group_name_H-M   'P 1'
#
loop_
_entity.id
_entity.type
_entity.pdbx_description
1 polymer ?
#
loop_
_entity_poly.entity_id
_entity_poly.type
_entity_poly.pdbx_seq_one_letter_code
_entity_poly.pdbx_strand_id
1 'polypeptide(L)'
;LLLNVQNSAVDCVDYFSYNPDPEFTEFTTSQVANDVQVNIQKKTDMLNLSMNEVTVMGVKGDQQYQCVLEKIESNAIICKIKGEPGAVPVVDSLT
;
A
#
# COMPACT_ATOMS: atom_id res chain seq x y z
N LEU A 1 -23.25 -3.82 -44.83
CA LEU A 1 -22.85 -3.45 -43.46
C LEU A 1 -22.74 -1.93 -43.40
N LEU A 2 -23.47 -1.28 -42.49
CA LEU A 2 -23.34 0.15 -42.21
C LEU A 2 -22.53 0.29 -40.91
N LEU A 3 -21.37 0.94 -40.98
CA LEU A 3 -20.61 1.36 -39.80
C LEU A 3 -21.20 2.69 -39.34
N ASN A 4 -21.81 2.70 -38.15
CA ASN A 4 -22.25 3.92 -37.50
C ASN A 4 -21.06 4.51 -36.73
N VAL A 5 -20.59 5.69 -37.15
CA VAL A 5 -19.56 6.45 -36.43
C VAL A 5 -20.27 7.49 -35.56
N GLN A 6 -20.12 7.39 -34.25
CA GLN A 6 -20.63 8.37 -33.32
C GLN A 6 -19.62 9.51 -33.17
N ASN A 7 -19.98 10.71 -33.67
CA ASN A 7 -19.16 11.93 -33.61
C ASN A 7 -19.52 12.75 -32.35
N SER A 8 -19.33 12.16 -31.17
CA SER A 8 -19.51 12.88 -29.90
C SER A 8 -18.26 12.68 -29.05
N ALA A 9 -17.51 13.75 -28.84
CA ALA A 9 -16.58 13.84 -27.73
C ALA A 9 -17.42 14.03 -26.46
N VAL A 10 -17.16 13.23 -25.42
CA VAL A 10 -17.67 13.53 -24.08
C VAL A 10 -16.71 14.58 -23.53
N ASP A 11 -17.22 15.77 -23.22
CA ASP A 11 -16.41 16.77 -22.52
C ASP A 11 -15.88 16.13 -21.24
N CYS A 12 -14.56 16.15 -21.06
CA CYS A 12 -13.97 15.76 -19.80
C CYS A 12 -14.59 16.63 -18.72
N VAL A 13 -14.97 16.04 -17.59
CA VAL A 13 -15.43 16.81 -16.43
C VAL A 13 -14.38 17.90 -16.17
N ASP A 14 -14.76 19.18 -16.29
CA ASP A 14 -13.86 20.34 -16.41
C ASP A 14 -12.90 20.53 -15.20
N TYR A 15 -12.97 19.67 -14.17
CA TYR A 15 -12.26 19.83 -12.92
C TYR A 15 -11.71 18.49 -12.41
N PHE A 16 -10.71 17.95 -13.11
CA PHE A 16 -9.81 16.96 -12.51
C PHE A 16 -8.67 17.69 -11.80
N SER A 17 -8.66 17.63 -10.48
CA SER A 17 -7.53 18.10 -9.67
C SER A 17 -6.58 16.93 -9.46
N TYR A 18 -5.36 17.06 -9.99
CA TYR A 18 -4.28 16.12 -9.72
C TYR A 18 -3.65 16.44 -8.37
N ASN A 19 -3.62 15.45 -7.48
CA ASN A 19 -2.86 15.51 -6.24
C ASN A 19 -1.47 14.92 -6.46
N PRO A 20 -0.43 15.41 -5.77
CA PRO A 20 0.91 14.81 -5.85
C PRO A 20 0.92 13.39 -5.29
N ASP A 21 1.92 12.62 -5.72
CA ASP A 21 2.16 11.25 -5.26
C ASP A 21 2.43 11.20 -3.74
N PRO A 22 2.09 10.08 -3.06
CA PRO A 22 2.36 9.92 -1.64
C PRO A 22 3.87 9.80 -1.39
N GLU A 23 4.37 10.49 -0.36
CA GLU A 23 5.78 10.43 0.03
C GLU A 23 5.94 9.62 1.31
N PHE A 24 6.58 8.45 1.19
CA PHE A 24 6.90 7.57 2.32
C PHE A 24 8.23 7.99 2.96
N THR A 25 8.26 8.05 4.29
CA THR A 25 9.41 8.58 5.04
C THR A 25 10.20 7.51 5.76
N GLU A 26 9.50 6.62 6.47
CA GLU A 26 10.11 5.55 7.25
C GLU A 26 9.14 4.39 7.41
N PHE A 27 9.66 3.25 7.85
CA PHE A 27 8.82 2.16 8.33
C PHE A 27 9.36 1.62 9.64
N THR A 28 8.45 1.13 10.48
CA THR A 28 8.79 0.42 11.71
C THR A 28 8.12 -0.95 11.72
N THR A 29 8.72 -1.89 12.44
CA THR A 29 8.21 -3.25 12.56
C THR A 29 8.07 -3.63 14.02
N SER A 30 6.97 -4.29 14.36
CA SER A 30 6.71 -4.80 15.71
C SER A 30 6.26 -6.25 15.63
N GLN A 31 6.88 -7.12 16.44
CA GLN A 31 6.45 -8.50 16.58
C GLN A 31 5.11 -8.55 17.32
N VAL A 32 4.10 -9.19 16.73
CA VAL A 32 2.76 -9.37 17.32
C VAL A 32 2.39 -10.85 17.24
N ALA A 33 2.58 -11.55 18.37
CA ALA A 33 2.49 -13.01 18.43
C ALA A 33 3.44 -13.67 17.42
N ASN A 34 2.93 -14.41 16.43
CA ASN A 34 3.73 -15.01 15.37
C ASN A 34 3.87 -14.10 14.14
N ASP A 35 3.11 -13.00 14.08
CA ASP A 35 3.07 -12.11 12.92
C ASP A 35 3.99 -10.89 13.13
N VAL A 36 4.35 -10.22 12.03
CA VAL A 36 5.05 -8.94 12.07
C VAL A 36 4.10 -7.85 11.62
N GLN A 37 3.81 -6.89 12.49
CA GLN A 37 3.11 -5.67 12.11
C GLN A 37 4.12 -4.68 11.54
N VAL A 38 3.81 -4.14 10.37
CA VAL A 38 4.60 -3.12 9.68
C VAL A 38 3.79 -1.83 9.67
N ASN A 39 4.42 -0.74 10.10
CA ASN A 39 3.86 0.60 10.04
C ASN A 39 4.73 1.46 9.13
N ILE A 40 4.21 1.79 7.95
CA ILE A 40 4.88 2.61 6.94
C ILE A 40 4.37 4.05 7.10
N GLN A 41 5.24 4.94 7.54
CA GLN A 41 4.93 6.35 7.67
C GLN A 41 4.98 7.06 6.33
N LYS A 42 4.03 7.97 6.13
CA LYS A 42 3.96 8.85 4.96
C LYS A 42 3.62 10.27 5.38
N LYS A 43 4.00 11.24 4.56
CA LYS A 43 3.48 12.60 4.69
C LYS A 43 1.97 12.59 4.47
N THR A 44 1.26 13.46 5.18
CA THR A 44 -0.17 13.66 4.94
C THR A 44 -0.37 14.15 3.51
N ASP A 45 -1.21 13.43 2.77
CA ASP A 45 -1.61 13.77 1.40
C ASP A 45 -3.14 13.90 1.32
N MET A 46 -3.62 14.33 0.14
CA MET A 46 -5.04 14.47 -0.16
C MET A 46 -5.55 13.29 -1.02
N LEU A 47 -4.82 12.16 -1.01
CA LEU A 47 -5.20 10.97 -1.76
C LEU A 47 -6.16 10.14 -0.92
N ASN A 48 -7.30 9.77 -1.50
CA ASN A 48 -8.26 8.86 -0.89
C ASN A 48 -7.93 7.41 -1.25
N LEU A 49 -6.74 6.94 -0.87
CA LEU A 49 -6.27 5.58 -1.19
C LEU A 49 -7.19 4.53 -0.55
N SER A 50 -7.68 3.60 -1.37
CA SER A 50 -8.41 2.42 -0.92
C SER A 50 -7.46 1.24 -0.69
N MET A 51 -7.91 0.27 0.13
CA MET A 51 -7.13 -0.94 0.43
C MET A 51 -6.81 -1.78 -0.82
N ASN A 52 -7.57 -1.63 -1.91
CA ASN A 52 -7.36 -2.39 -3.14
C ASN A 52 -6.36 -1.74 -4.10
N GLU A 53 -5.96 -0.49 -3.83
CA GLU A 53 -5.03 0.28 -4.67
C GLU A 53 -3.59 0.20 -4.15
N VAL A 54 -3.40 -0.34 -2.94
CA VAL A 54 -2.10 -0.42 -2.27
C VAL A 54 -1.67 -1.89 -2.18
N THR A 55 -0.42 -2.17 -2.56
CA THR A 55 0.23 -3.46 -2.35
C THR A 55 1.52 -3.23 -1.59
N VAL A 56 1.73 -4.02 -0.54
CA VAL A 56 2.95 -3.95 0.28
C VAL A 56 3.60 -5.32 0.34
N MET A 57 4.89 -5.37 0.04
CA MET A 57 5.70 -6.59 0.08
C MET A 57 6.94 -6.35 0.94
N GLY A 58 7.19 -7.27 1.88
CA GLY A 58 8.47 -7.38 2.57
C GLY A 58 9.43 -8.25 1.74
N VAL A 59 10.69 -7.86 1.65
CA VAL A 59 11.73 -8.62 0.93
C VAL A 59 12.83 -8.98 1.92
N LYS A 60 13.16 -10.27 2.04
CA LYS A 60 14.28 -10.77 2.85
C LYS A 60 15.08 -11.79 2.04
N GLY A 61 16.30 -11.40 1.66
CA GLY A 61 17.06 -12.15 0.65
C GLY A 61 16.29 -12.23 -0.66
N ASP A 62 16.13 -13.43 -1.22
CA ASP A 62 15.35 -13.67 -2.43
C ASP A 62 13.86 -13.94 -2.17
N GLN A 63 13.44 -13.96 -0.90
CA GLN A 63 12.07 -14.29 -0.51
C GLN A 63 11.22 -13.03 -0.37
N GLN A 64 10.03 -13.06 -0.96
CA GLN A 64 9.02 -12.01 -0.80
C GLN A 64 7.91 -12.48 0.14
N TYR A 65 7.45 -11.57 1.00
CA TYR A 65 6.40 -11.79 1.97
C TYR A 65 5.30 -10.77 1.75
N GLN A 66 4.09 -11.24 1.48
CA GLN A 66 2.95 -10.35 1.36
C GLN A 66 2.61 -9.73 2.71
N CYS A 67 2.53 -8.39 2.76
CA CYS A 67 2.02 -7.68 3.91
C CYS A 67 0.53 -7.41 3.69
N VAL A 68 -0.32 -8.09 4.45
CA VAL A 68 -1.78 -7.95 4.34
C VAL A 68 -2.18 -6.63 5.01
N LEU A 69 -2.76 -5.71 4.25
CA LEU A 69 -3.19 -4.40 4.76
C LEU A 69 -4.22 -4.56 5.88
N GLU A 70 -4.01 -3.85 6.98
CA GLU A 70 -4.96 -3.76 8.09
C GLU A 70 -5.66 -2.41 8.10
N LYS A 71 -4.91 -1.33 7.82
CA LYS A 71 -5.46 0.04 7.79
C LYS A 71 -4.62 0.97 6.93
N ILE A 72 -5.28 1.92 6.27
CA ILE A 72 -4.65 3.11 5.68
C ILE A 72 -5.13 4.32 6.48
N GLU A 73 -4.17 5.12 6.95
CA GLU A 73 -4.38 6.38 7.66
C GLU A 73 -3.81 7.54 6.84
N SER A 74 -4.14 8.77 7.22
CA SER A 74 -3.68 9.97 6.51
C SER A 74 -2.15 10.07 6.45
N ASN A 75 -1.45 9.57 7.46
CA ASN A 75 0.00 9.66 7.63
C ASN A 75 0.69 8.29 7.77
N ALA A 76 -0.04 7.18 7.62
CA ALA A 76 0.52 5.85 7.80
C ALA A 76 -0.23 4.77 7.02
N ILE A 77 0.47 3.69 6.67
CA ILE A 77 -0.10 2.44 6.18
C ILE A 77 0.31 1.34 7.14
N ILE A 78 -0.68 0.63 7.68
CA ILE A 78 -0.48 -0.45 8.64
C ILE A 78 -0.85 -1.77 7.96
N CYS A 79 0.09 -2.70 7.97
CA CYS A 79 -0.09 -4.02 7.39
C CYS A 79 0.58 -5.09 8.24
N LYS A 80 0.26 -6.36 7.97
CA LYS A 80 0.76 -7.49 8.73
C LYS A 80 1.34 -8.57 7.81
N ILE A 81 2.58 -8.94 8.05
CA ILE A 81 3.20 -10.11 7.46
C ILE A 81 2.88 -11.29 8.38
N LYS A 82 2.24 -12.32 7.82
CA LYS A 82 1.90 -13.54 8.57
C LYS A 82 3.14 -14.37 8.83
N GLY A 83 3.35 -14.78 10.08
CA GLY A 83 4.36 -15.76 10.41
C GLY A 83 3.91 -17.17 10.06
N GLU A 84 4.87 -18.05 9.78
CA GLU A 84 4.57 -19.47 9.69
C GLU A 84 4.24 -20.02 11.09
N PRO A 85 3.19 -20.86 11.24
CA PRO A 85 2.89 -21.48 12.52
C PRO A 85 4.06 -22.36 12.98
N GLY A 86 4.75 -21.92 14.04
CA GLY A 86 5.92 -22.60 14.61
C GLY A 86 7.27 -21.95 14.30
N ALA A 87 7.32 -20.94 13.42
CA ALA A 87 8.50 -20.12 13.21
C ALA A 87 8.33 -18.78 13.93
N VAL A 88 9.28 -18.41 14.79
CA VAL A 88 9.39 -17.04 15.29
C VAL A 88 10.07 -16.24 14.17
N PRO A 89 9.39 -15.29 13.49
CA PRO A 89 10.10 -14.40 12.60
C PRO A 89 11.02 -13.55 13.46
N VAL A 90 12.32 -13.83 13.38
CA VAL A 90 13.34 -12.98 14.00
C VAL A 90 13.32 -11.66 13.24
N VAL A 91 12.81 -10.62 13.90
CA VAL A 91 13.02 -9.23 13.49
C VAL A 91 14.52 -8.98 13.65
N ASP A 92 15.25 -9.12 12.55
CA ASP A 92 16.66 -8.78 12.53
C ASP A 92 16.75 -7.29 12.81
N SER A 93 17.36 -6.94 13.93
CA SER A 93 17.53 -5.55 14.33
C SER A 93 18.48 -4.93 13.32
N LEU A 94 17.96 -4.05 12.45
CA LEU A 94 18.77 -3.22 11.57
C LEU A 94 19.52 -2.21 12.45
N THR A 95 20.67 -2.62 12.99
CA THR A 95 21.71 -1.74 13.52
C THR A 95 22.74 -1.45 12.45
#